data_AF-A1SAA2-F1
#
_entry.id   AF-A1SAA2-F1
#
_cell.length_a   1.000
_cell.length_b   1.000
_cell.length_c   1.000
_cell.angle_alpha   90.00
_cell.angle_beta   90.00
_cell.angle_gamma   90.00
#
_symmetry.space_group_name_H-M   'P 1'
#
loop_
_entity.id
_entity.type
_entity.pdbx_description
1 polymer ?
#
loop_
_entity_poly.entity_id
_entity_poly.type
_entity_poly.pdbx_seq_one_letter_code
_entity_poly.pdbx_strand_id
1 'polypeptide(L)'
;MKTELEAELKATQKSMAKLQLIGAIGNIMLGLGLYGIFTGEAAFHAFLSDPLHCYVLLSIGGMIALWEGLKMIQLAKRRQSLKTQIRQITDQTKA
;
A
#
# COMPACT_ATOMS: atom_id res chain seq x y z
N MET A 1 17.75 -5.52 -23.50
CA MET A 1 17.33 -6.65 -22.63
C MET A 1 17.58 -6.42 -21.13
N LYS A 2 18.80 -6.47 -20.56
CA LYS A 2 18.99 -6.24 -19.10
C LYS A 2 18.50 -4.85 -18.63
N THR A 3 18.80 -3.81 -19.39
CA THR A 3 18.44 -2.41 -19.10
C THR A 3 16.93 -2.14 -19.14
N GLU A 4 16.17 -2.89 -19.94
CA GLU A 4 14.71 -2.74 -20.05
C GLU A 4 14.00 -3.35 -18.83
N LEU A 5 14.48 -4.52 -18.38
CA LEU A 5 14.00 -5.17 -17.16
C LEU A 5 14.28 -4.31 -15.91
N GLU A 6 15.43 -3.65 -15.85
CA GLU A 6 15.76 -2.71 -14.77
C GLU A 6 14.90 -1.45 -14.79
N ALA A 7 14.57 -0.93 -15.98
CA ALA A 7 13.67 0.21 -16.15
C ALA A 7 12.23 -0.13 -15.70
N GLU A 8 11.71 -1.32 -16.06
CA GLU A 8 10.42 -1.81 -15.57
C GLU A 8 10.42 -2.01 -14.05
N LEU A 9 11.54 -2.45 -13.47
CA LEU A 9 11.71 -2.58 -12.02
C LEU A 9 11.65 -1.23 -11.31
N LYS A 10 12.30 -0.20 -11.87
CA LYS A 10 12.24 1.18 -11.34
C LYS A 10 10.84 1.79 -11.48
N ALA A 11 10.17 1.59 -12.62
CA ALA A 11 8.80 2.05 -12.82
C ALA A 11 7.82 1.38 -11.84
N THR A 12 8.02 0.08 -11.59
CA THR A 12 7.27 -0.69 -10.59
C THR A 12 7.54 -0.17 -9.18
N GLN A 13 8.81 0.10 -8.82
CA GLN A 13 9.16 0.70 -7.53
C GLN A 13 8.51 2.07 -7.31
N LYS A 14 8.52 2.94 -8.32
CA LYS A 14 7.93 4.29 -8.23
C LYS A 14 6.41 4.22 -8.01
N SER A 15 5.76 3.26 -8.65
CA SER A 15 4.34 2.96 -8.44
C SER A 15 4.07 2.40 -7.03
N MET A 16 4.99 1.58 -6.52
CA MET A 16 4.94 1.00 -5.17
C MET A 16 5.11 2.07 -4.09
N ALA A 17 6.00 3.04 -4.28
CA ALA A 17 6.20 4.16 -3.35
C ALA A 17 4.98 5.08 -3.30
N LYS A 18 4.34 5.36 -4.45
CA LYS A 18 3.06 6.10 -4.47
C LYS A 18 1.96 5.34 -3.73
N LEU A 19 1.89 4.02 -3.90
CA LEU A 19 0.97 3.19 -3.12
C LEU A 19 1.28 3.30 -1.63
N GLN A 20 2.51 3.01 -1.20
CA GLN A 20 2.86 3.11 0.23
C GLN A 20 2.51 4.46 0.86
N LEU A 21 2.64 5.56 0.12
CA LEU A 21 2.23 6.88 0.60
C LEU A 21 0.71 7.00 0.78
N ILE A 22 -0.08 6.48 -0.18
CA ILE A 22 -1.54 6.43 -0.10
C ILE A 22 -1.99 5.47 1.01
N GLY A 23 -1.36 4.30 1.13
CA GLY A 23 -1.58 3.33 2.19
C GLY A 23 -1.27 3.85 3.58
N ALA A 24 -0.18 4.60 3.73
CA ALA A 24 0.16 5.23 4.99
C ALA A 24 -0.94 6.23 5.42
N ILE A 25 -1.42 7.06 4.49
CA ILE A 25 -2.53 7.98 4.74
C ILE A 25 -3.82 7.22 5.05
N GLY A 26 -4.12 6.15 4.31
CA GLY A 26 -5.28 5.28 4.54
C GLY A 26 -5.25 4.60 5.91
N ASN A 27 -4.07 4.12 6.34
CA ASN A 27 -3.88 3.54 7.66
C ASN A 27 -3.99 4.57 8.79
N ILE A 28 -3.53 5.80 8.58
CA ILE A 28 -3.74 6.90 9.53
C ILE A 28 -5.24 7.21 9.65
N MET A 29 -5.97 7.27 8.54
CA MET A 29 -7.45 7.42 8.56
C MET A 29 -8.15 6.27 9.28
N LEU A 30 -7.75 5.02 9.04
CA LEU A 30 -8.27 3.87 9.77
C LEU A 30 -8.00 3.97 11.26
N GLY A 31 -6.75 4.31 11.63
CA GLY A 31 -6.34 4.47 13.02
C GLY A 31 -7.11 5.57 13.72
N LEU A 32 -7.30 6.73 13.07
CA LEU A 32 -8.10 7.84 13.60
C LEU A 32 -9.58 7.49 13.72
N GLY A 33 -10.17 6.80 12.74
CA GLY A 33 -11.56 6.36 12.80
C GLY A 33 -11.82 5.34 13.91
N LEU A 34 -10.94 4.34 14.04
CA LEU A 34 -10.96 3.38 15.15
C LEU A 34 -10.75 4.07 16.50
N TYR A 35 -9.80 5.00 16.58
CA TYR A 35 -9.52 5.76 17.79
C TYR A 35 -10.74 6.58 18.22
N GLY A 36 -11.43 7.27 17.30
CA GLY A 36 -12.65 8.01 17.59
C GLY A 36 -13.79 7.12 18.09
N ILE A 37 -14.00 5.94 17.48
CA ILE A 37 -15.00 4.96 17.96
C ILE A 37 -14.64 4.44 19.36
N PHE A 38 -13.37 4.16 19.63
CA PHE A 38 -12.95 3.56 20.89
C PHE A 38 -12.89 4.56 22.05
N THR A 39 -12.64 5.84 21.76
CA THR A 39 -12.57 6.92 22.76
C THR A 39 -13.89 7.66 22.96
N GLY A 40 -14.82 7.58 22.00
CA GLY A 40 -16.15 8.19 22.10
C GLY A 40 -16.08 9.70 22.30
N GLU A 41 -16.70 10.22 23.37
CA GLU A 41 -16.69 11.65 23.71
C GLU A 41 -15.31 12.17 24.14
N ALA A 42 -14.35 11.31 24.50
CA ALA A 42 -12.99 11.70 24.85
C ALA A 42 -12.07 11.87 23.62
N ALA A 43 -12.63 11.86 22.41
CA ALA A 43 -11.85 12.00 21.19
C ALA A 43 -11.20 13.39 21.10
N PHE A 44 -9.95 13.41 20.60
CA PHE A 44 -9.05 14.57 20.55
C PHE A 44 -9.61 15.80 19.77
N HIS A 45 -10.70 15.65 19.02
CA HIS A 45 -11.29 16.70 18.19
C HIS A 45 -12.80 16.44 17.98
N ALA A 46 -13.62 17.49 17.92
CA ALA A 46 -15.08 17.40 17.70
C ALA A 46 -15.47 16.63 16.41
N PHE A 47 -14.54 16.55 15.45
CA PHE A 47 -14.69 15.78 14.22
C PHE A 47 -14.72 14.25 14.45
N LEU A 48 -14.11 13.76 15.53
CA LEU A 48 -14.09 12.34 15.90
C LEU A 48 -15.18 11.98 16.93
N SER A 49 -15.74 12.97 17.64
CA SER A 49 -16.86 12.72 18.57
C SER A 49 -18.15 12.33 17.85
N ASP A 50 -18.30 12.74 16.57
CA ASP A 50 -19.46 12.38 15.78
C ASP A 50 -19.26 10.98 15.16
N PRO A 51 -20.06 9.98 15.57
CA PRO A 51 -19.85 8.59 15.16
C PRO A 51 -19.99 8.40 13.64
N LEU A 52 -20.79 9.25 12.98
CA LEU A 52 -21.01 9.21 11.54
C LEU A 52 -19.72 9.53 10.77
N HIS A 53 -18.96 10.51 11.24
CA HIS A 53 -17.66 10.88 10.67
C HIS A 53 -16.62 9.77 10.86
N CYS A 54 -16.61 9.12 12.04
CA CYS A 54 -15.75 7.97 12.28
C CYS A 54 -16.05 6.79 11.36
N TYR A 55 -17.33 6.45 11.13
CA TYR A 55 -17.71 5.40 10.19
C TYR A 55 -17.32 5.71 8.75
N VAL A 56 -17.42 6.96 8.31
CA VAL A 56 -16.95 7.40 6.99
C VAL A 56 -15.43 7.24 6.87
N LEU A 57 -14.67 7.68 7.88
CA LEU A 57 -13.21 7.55 7.92
C LEU A 57 -12.78 6.08 7.85
N LEU A 58 -13.47 5.21 8.58
CA LEU A 58 -13.19 3.78 8.66
C LEU A 58 -13.58 3.06 7.37
N SER A 59 -14.68 3.47 6.72
CA SER A 59 -15.12 2.92 5.42
C SER A 59 -14.16 3.28 4.30
N ILE A 60 -13.77 4.56 4.20
CA ILE A 60 -12.82 5.03 3.19
C ILE A 60 -11.43 4.42 3.43
N GLY A 61 -10.95 4.47 4.69
CA GLY A 61 -9.68 3.88 5.06
C GLY A 61 -9.64 2.37 4.82
N GLY A 62 -10.74 1.66 5.11
CA GLY A 62 -10.87 0.23 4.88
C GLY A 62 -10.86 -0.13 3.39
N MET A 63 -11.54 0.65 2.56
CA MET A 63 -11.56 0.46 1.11
C MET A 63 -10.17 0.71 0.49
N ILE A 64 -9.46 1.73 0.97
CA ILE A 64 -8.08 2.01 0.56
C ILE A 64 -7.16 0.87 0.99
N ALA A 65 -7.26 0.40 2.24
CA ALA A 65 -6.43 -0.70 2.75
C ALA A 65 -6.65 -2.02 1.99
N LEU A 66 -7.90 -2.34 1.63
CA LEU A 66 -8.22 -3.49 0.79
C LEU A 66 -7.60 -3.37 -0.61
N TRP A 67 -7.75 -2.21 -1.26
CA TRP A 67 -7.18 -1.94 -2.57
C TRP A 67 -5.65 -2.00 -2.59
N GLU A 68 -5.03 -1.36 -1.58
CA GLU A 68 -3.59 -1.39 -1.30
C GLU A 68 -3.07 -2.81 -1.12
N GLY A 69 -3.74 -3.60 -0.29
CA GLY A 69 -3.39 -5.00 -0.01
C GLY A 69 -3.40 -5.85 -1.28
N LEU A 70 -4.45 -5.73 -2.09
CA LEU A 70 -4.56 -6.45 -3.37
C LEU A 70 -3.44 -6.07 -4.34
N LYS A 71 -3.15 -4.77 -4.48
CA LYS A 71 -2.04 -4.29 -5.34
C LYS A 71 -0.67 -4.71 -4.83
N MET A 72 -0.46 -4.71 -3.51
CA MET A 72 0.80 -5.19 -2.92
C MET A 72 1.05 -6.66 -3.24
N ILE A 73 0.03 -7.51 -3.11
CA ILE A 73 0.14 -8.94 -3.44
C ILE A 73 0.44 -9.14 -4.94
N GLN A 74 -0.24 -8.42 -5.83
CA GLN A 74 0.05 -8.47 -7.27
C GLN A 74 1.47 -8.01 -7.60
N LEU A 75 1.94 -6.90 -7.01
CA LEU A 75 3.31 -6.42 -7.22
C LEU A 75 4.35 -7.37 -6.64
N ALA A 76 4.09 -8.00 -5.50
CA ALA A 76 4.98 -8.99 -4.91
C ALA A 76 5.17 -10.18 -5.85
N LYS A 77 4.08 -10.70 -6.43
CA LYS A 77 4.15 -11.75 -7.47
C LYS A 77 4.95 -11.32 -8.69
N ARG A 78 4.72 -10.10 -9.21
CA ARG A 78 5.49 -9.57 -10.35
C ARG A 78 6.98 -9.44 -10.01
N ARG A 79 7.33 -8.85 -8.86
CA ARG A 79 8.73 -8.74 -8.40
C ARG A 79 9.41 -10.09 -8.31
N GLN A 80 8.72 -11.11 -7.81
CA GLN A 80 9.28 -12.45 -7.67
C GLN A 80 9.52 -13.11 -9.04
N SER A 81 8.59 -12.97 -9.99
CA SER A 81 8.78 -13.41 -11.38
C SER A 81 9.96 -12.72 -12.07
N LEU A 82 10.05 -11.38 -11.98
CA LEU A 82 11.17 -10.63 -12.58
C LEU A 82 12.52 -11.01 -11.95
N LYS A 83 12.56 -11.23 -10.63
CA LYS A 83 13.79 -11.65 -9.92
C LYS A 83 14.27 -13.02 -10.39
N THR A 84 13.36 -13.96 -10.64
CA THR A 84 13.70 -15.28 -11.18
C THR A 84 14.26 -15.17 -12.60
N GLN A 85 13.66 -14.34 -13.46
CA GLN A 85 14.14 -14.11 -14.83
C GLN A 85 15.52 -13.46 -14.88
N ILE A 86 15.77 -12.43 -14.05
CA ILE A 86 17.09 -11.78 -13.94
C ILE A 86 18.16 -12.75 -13.45
N ARG A 87 17.81 -13.66 -12.52
CA ARG A 87 18.74 -14.67 -12.02
C ARG A 87 19.14 -15.66 -13.11
N GLN A 88 18.18 -16.13 -13.91
CA GLN A 88 18.46 -17.02 -15.05
C GLN A 88 19.35 -16.36 -16.11
N ILE A 89 19.09 -15.09 -16.46
CA ILE A 89 19.94 -14.35 -17.41
C ILE A 89 21.37 -14.18 -16.85
N THR A 90 21.50 -13.97 -15.54
CA THR A 90 22.82 -13.81 -14.90
C THR A 90 23.62 -15.12 -14.91
N ASP A 91 22.99 -16.25 -14.63
CA ASP A 91 23.61 -17.59 -14.76
C ASP A 91 24.02 -17.87 -16.22
N GLN A 92 23.18 -17.50 -17.20
CA GLN A 92 23.49 -17.65 -18.63
C GLN A 92 24.61 -16.72 -19.12
N THR A 93 24.90 -15.61 -18.42
CA THR A 93 26.02 -14.71 -18.78
C THR A 93 27.34 -15.17 -18.15
N LYS A 94 27.28 -16.10 -17.19
CA LYS A 94 28.45 -16.58 -16.43
C LYS A 94 28.99 -17.93 -16.92
N ALA A 95 28.26 -18.60 -17.82
CA ALA A 95 28.68 -19.79 -18.55
C ALA A 95 29.32 -19.40 -19.89
#